data_AF-A0A0J6CBQ6-F1
#
_entry.id   AF-A0A0J6CBQ6-F1
#
_cell.length_a   1.000
_cell.length_b   1.000
_cell.length_c   1.000
_cell.angle_alpha   90.00
_cell.angle_beta   90.00
_cell.angle_gamma   90.00
#
_symmetry.space_group_name_H-M   'P 1'
#
loop_
_entity.id
_entity.type
_entity.pdbx_description
1 polymer ?
#
loop_
_entity_poly.entity_id
_entity_poly.type
_entity_poly.pdbx_seq_one_letter_code
_entity_poly.pdbx_strand_id
1 'polypeptide(L)'
;KLQGYITNYRTQKVKQDLEFTEKVFSEARESYYKAQRAYAAFEDANKNIISASYRTEQERLKNEMTLTFNVYNTLAQKLEQDKLRVQEQTPVYTIIQPATVPLKAASPKKPLILIGFVFLAIFGGVGYLFIKDLFKPQEETEVLDIE
;
A
#
# COMPACT_ATOMS: atom_id res chain seq x y z
N LYS A 1 10.49 -15.86 14.20
CA LYS A 1 11.55 -15.50 13.21
C LYS A 1 11.23 -15.98 11.78
N LEU A 2 9.96 -15.94 11.32
CA LEU A 2 9.59 -16.20 9.91
C LEU A 2 9.24 -14.93 9.11
N GLN A 3 9.12 -13.78 9.78
CA GLN A 3 8.66 -12.54 9.15
C GLN A 3 9.73 -11.83 8.32
N GLY A 4 11.02 -12.01 8.64
CA GLY A 4 12.13 -11.39 7.88
C GLY A 4 12.46 -12.07 6.54
N TYR A 5 12.07 -13.33 6.35
CA TYR A 5 12.33 -14.08 5.11
C TYR A 5 11.34 -13.74 3.99
N ILE A 6 10.12 -13.32 4.36
CA ILE A 6 9.06 -12.96 3.41
C ILE A 6 9.32 -11.56 2.81
N THR A 7 10.04 -10.69 3.52
CA THR A 7 10.37 -9.34 3.05
C THR A 7 11.50 -9.34 2.02
N ASN A 8 12.56 -10.13 2.20
CA ASN A 8 13.68 -10.20 1.24
C ASN A 8 13.29 -10.88 -0.08
N TYR A 9 12.43 -11.89 -0.06
CA TYR A 9 12.02 -12.61 -1.27
C TYR A 9 11.17 -11.74 -2.20
N ARG A 10 10.32 -10.86 -1.65
CA ARG A 10 9.53 -9.91 -2.46
C ARG A 10 10.41 -8.84 -3.11
N THR A 11 11.44 -8.33 -2.42
CA THR A 11 12.36 -7.34 -2.99
C THR A 11 13.25 -7.92 -4.08
N GLN A 12 13.72 -9.16 -3.93
CA GLN A 12 14.48 -9.84 -4.99
C GLN A 12 13.61 -10.17 -6.21
N LYS A 13 12.37 -10.66 -6.01
CA LYS A 13 11.47 -11.01 -7.11
C LYS A 13 11.08 -9.80 -7.95
N VAL A 14 10.76 -8.66 -7.30
CA VAL A 14 10.40 -7.43 -8.01
C VAL A 14 11.59 -6.86 -8.80
N LYS A 15 12.82 -6.97 -8.26
CA LYS A 15 14.03 -6.60 -9.03
C LYS A 15 14.22 -7.48 -10.26
N GLN A 16 14.03 -8.79 -10.12
CA GLN A 16 14.23 -9.75 -11.20
C GLN A 16 13.18 -9.60 -12.30
N ASP A 17 11.92 -9.32 -11.94
CA ASP A 17 10.83 -9.06 -12.90
C ASP A 17 11.04 -7.73 -13.64
N LEU A 18 11.56 -6.71 -12.97
CA LEU A 18 11.89 -5.41 -13.58
C LEU A 18 13.08 -5.53 -14.54
N GLU A 19 14.14 -6.21 -14.12
CA GLU A 19 15.32 -6.48 -14.96
C GLU A 19 14.97 -7.33 -16.20
N PHE A 20 14.10 -8.33 -16.04
CA PHE A 20 13.59 -9.11 -17.17
C PHE A 20 12.81 -8.25 -18.16
N THR A 21 11.94 -7.37 -17.65
CA THR A 21 11.13 -6.47 -18.50
C THR A 21 11.99 -5.45 -19.23
N GLU A 22 12.96 -4.85 -18.54
CA GLU A 22 13.93 -3.93 -19.15
C GLU A 22 14.77 -4.62 -20.23
N LYS A 23 15.22 -5.85 -19.97
CA LYS A 23 15.96 -6.64 -20.94
C LYS A 23 15.14 -6.93 -22.19
N VAL A 24 13.92 -7.45 -22.04
CA VAL A 24 13.03 -7.77 -23.17
C VAL A 24 12.69 -6.51 -23.98
N PHE A 25 12.46 -5.38 -23.31
CA PHE A 25 12.23 -4.10 -23.98
C PHE A 25 13.45 -3.61 -24.76
N SER A 26 14.65 -3.71 -24.16
CA SER A 26 15.91 -3.34 -24.80
C SER A 26 16.20 -4.21 -26.02
N GLU A 27 16.02 -5.53 -25.92
CA GLU A 27 16.20 -6.48 -27.02
C GLU A 27 15.24 -6.20 -28.19
N ALA A 28 13.98 -5.90 -27.89
CA ALA A 28 12.98 -5.52 -28.90
C ALA A 28 13.36 -4.20 -29.60
N ARG A 29 13.82 -3.20 -28.82
CA ARG A 29 14.27 -1.90 -29.33
C ARG A 29 15.50 -2.03 -30.22
N GLU A 30 16.49 -2.83 -29.80
CA GLU A 30 17.69 -3.08 -30.57
C GLU A 30 17.38 -3.81 -31.88
N SER A 31 16.49 -4.79 -31.83
CA SER A 31 16.00 -5.52 -33.01
C SER A 31 15.31 -4.58 -34.00
N TYR A 32 14.47 -3.66 -33.52
CA TYR A 32 13.84 -2.63 -34.35
C TYR A 32 14.88 -1.71 -35.01
N TYR A 33 15.85 -1.18 -34.25
CA TYR A 33 16.90 -0.32 -34.83
C TYR A 33 17.82 -1.06 -35.78
N LYS A 34 18.03 -2.36 -35.59
CA LYS A 34 18.76 -3.20 -36.54
C LYS A 34 18.00 -3.33 -37.86
N ALA A 35 16.71 -3.64 -37.81
CA ALA A 35 15.85 -3.72 -38.99
C ALA A 35 15.71 -2.36 -39.71
N GLN A 36 15.56 -1.27 -38.95
CA GLN A 36 15.52 0.09 -39.49
C GLN A 36 16.83 0.46 -40.21
N ARG A 37 17.99 0.16 -39.60
CA ARG A 37 19.30 0.40 -40.23
C ARG A 37 19.50 -0.46 -41.48
N ALA A 38 19.05 -1.72 -41.47
CA ALA A 38 19.12 -2.59 -42.63
C ALA A 38 18.26 -2.05 -43.79
N TYR A 39 17.03 -1.60 -43.48
CA TYR A 39 16.15 -0.96 -44.46
C TYR A 39 16.76 0.34 -45.02
N ALA A 40 17.26 1.22 -44.16
CA ALA A 40 17.91 2.47 -44.58
C ALA A 40 19.16 2.22 -45.43
N ALA A 41 20.02 1.29 -45.03
CA ALA A 41 21.22 0.93 -45.80
C ALA A 41 20.86 0.33 -47.18
N PHE A 42 19.79 -0.46 -47.25
CA PHE A 42 19.30 -1.02 -48.50
C PHE A 42 18.73 0.04 -49.45
N GLU A 43 17.92 0.97 -48.94
CA GLU A 43 17.42 2.12 -49.70
C GLU A 43 18.57 3.01 -50.15
N ASP A 44 19.55 3.28 -49.29
CA ASP A 44 20.68 4.13 -49.61
C ASP A 44 21.61 3.54 -50.68
N ALA A 45 21.84 2.22 -50.65
CA ALA A 45 22.71 1.53 -51.61
C ALA A 45 22.09 1.39 -53.00
N ASN A 46 20.76 1.45 -53.12
CA ASN A 46 20.05 1.01 -54.32
C ASN A 46 19.09 2.07 -54.91
N LYS A 47 19.31 3.36 -54.63
CA LYS A 47 18.44 4.50 -55.01
C LYS A 47 18.01 4.58 -56.50
N ASN A 48 18.65 3.83 -57.40
CA ASN A 48 18.40 3.87 -58.85
C ASN A 48 18.01 2.51 -59.47
N ILE A 49 17.65 1.50 -58.67
CA ILE A 49 17.31 0.15 -59.18
C ILE A 49 15.80 -0.03 -59.24
N ILE A 50 15.25 -0.33 -60.43
CA ILE A 50 13.80 -0.56 -60.65
C ILE A 50 13.49 -2.05 -60.92
N SER A 51 14.37 -2.96 -60.47
CA SER A 51 14.18 -4.40 -60.69
C SER A 51 13.03 -4.95 -59.83
N ALA A 52 12.41 -6.04 -60.29
CA ALA A 52 11.38 -6.73 -59.50
C ALA A 52 11.97 -7.31 -58.19
N SER A 53 13.18 -7.89 -58.27
CA SER A 53 13.91 -8.41 -57.11
C SER A 53 14.21 -7.34 -56.07
N TYR A 54 14.53 -6.11 -56.49
CA TYR A 54 14.70 -4.97 -55.58
C TYR A 54 13.43 -4.68 -54.80
N ARG A 55 12.28 -4.60 -55.48
CA ARG A 55 10.98 -4.36 -54.83
C ARG A 55 10.62 -5.45 -53.83
N THR A 56 10.83 -6.72 -54.17
CA THR A 56 10.58 -7.85 -53.26
C THR A 56 11.45 -7.75 -52.01
N GLU A 57 12.73 -7.43 -52.15
CA GLU A 57 13.65 -7.31 -51.01
C GLU A 57 13.35 -6.06 -50.16
N GLN A 58 13.00 -4.95 -50.80
CA GLN A 58 12.53 -3.74 -50.14
C GLN A 58 11.29 -4.02 -49.29
N GLU A 59 10.31 -4.74 -49.86
CA GLU A 59 9.07 -5.12 -49.18
C GLU A 59 9.34 -6.09 -48.04
N ARG A 60 10.26 -7.05 -48.22
CA ARG A 60 10.73 -7.94 -47.15
C ARG A 60 11.31 -7.17 -45.96
N LEU A 61 12.25 -6.26 -46.22
CA LEU A 61 12.90 -5.43 -45.20
C LEU A 61 11.92 -4.47 -44.53
N LYS A 62 11.01 -3.87 -45.31
CA LYS A 62 9.93 -3.02 -44.78
C LYS A 62 8.98 -3.80 -43.87
N ASN A 63 8.62 -5.02 -44.26
CA ASN A 63 7.79 -5.90 -43.43
C ASN A 63 8.51 -6.31 -42.15
N GLU A 64 9.81 -6.60 -42.21
CA GLU A 64 10.64 -6.91 -41.04
C GLU A 64 10.73 -5.71 -40.07
N MET A 65 10.96 -4.50 -40.59
CA MET A 65 10.92 -3.27 -39.79
C MET A 65 9.53 -3.05 -39.17
N THR A 66 8.46 -3.27 -39.93
CA THR A 66 7.08 -3.10 -39.44
C THR A 66 6.74 -4.14 -38.36
N LEU A 67 7.17 -5.39 -38.53
CA LEU A 67 6.97 -6.46 -37.56
C LEU A 67 7.69 -6.14 -36.23
N THR A 68 8.96 -5.76 -36.30
CA THR A 68 9.75 -5.39 -35.11
C THR A 68 9.21 -4.12 -34.45
N PHE A 69 8.73 -3.16 -35.23
CA PHE A 69 8.03 -1.98 -34.72
C PHE A 69 6.75 -2.34 -33.96
N ASN A 70 5.92 -3.24 -34.50
CA ASN A 70 4.69 -3.68 -33.84
C ASN A 70 5.00 -4.38 -32.51
N VAL A 71 6.00 -5.26 -32.47
CA VAL A 71 6.45 -5.91 -31.22
C VAL A 71 6.91 -4.88 -30.20
N TYR A 72 7.73 -3.91 -30.61
CA TYR A 72 8.17 -2.82 -29.76
C TYR A 72 6.99 -1.98 -29.23
N ASN A 73 6.05 -1.63 -30.11
CA ASN A 73 4.89 -0.81 -29.77
C ASN A 73 3.95 -1.54 -28.79
N THR A 74 3.67 -2.83 -29.01
CA THR A 74 2.88 -3.64 -28.09
C THR A 74 3.56 -3.78 -26.72
N LEU A 75 4.89 -3.98 -26.67
CA LEU A 75 5.63 -4.01 -25.41
C LEU A 75 5.61 -2.66 -24.69
N ALA A 76 5.76 -1.55 -25.41
CA ALA A 76 5.66 -0.21 -24.86
C ALA A 76 4.27 0.05 -24.27
N GLN A 77 3.21 -0.28 -25.01
CA GLN A 77 1.82 -0.18 -24.54
C GLN A 77 1.56 -1.03 -23.31
N LYS A 78 2.06 -2.27 -23.27
CA LYS A 78 1.93 -3.15 -22.10
C LYS A 78 2.66 -2.58 -20.89
N LEU A 79 3.86 -2.04 -21.07
CA LEU A 79 4.63 -1.41 -20.01
C LEU A 79 3.94 -0.14 -19.48
N GLU A 80 3.34 0.66 -20.36
CA GLU A 80 2.56 1.83 -19.97
C GLU A 80 1.26 1.44 -19.25
N GLN A 81 0.57 0.40 -19.72
CA GLN A 81 -0.60 -0.15 -19.04
C GLN A 81 -0.27 -0.75 -17.68
N ASP A 82 0.86 -1.44 -17.55
CA ASP A 82 1.33 -1.99 -16.27
C ASP A 82 1.75 -0.86 -15.31
N LYS A 83 2.38 0.22 -15.81
CA LYS A 83 2.65 1.44 -15.03
C LYS A 83 1.36 2.14 -14.58
N LEU A 84 0.38 2.29 -15.46
CA LEU A 84 -0.92 2.86 -15.13
C LEU A 84 -1.66 1.99 -14.11
N ARG A 85 -1.63 0.66 -14.26
CA ARG A 85 -2.22 -0.26 -13.28
C ARG A 85 -1.51 -0.17 -11.93
N VAL A 86 -0.19 0.02 -11.90
CA VAL A 86 0.55 0.29 -10.66
C VAL A 86 0.11 1.62 -10.07
N GLN A 87 -0.11 2.67 -10.86
CA GLN A 87 -0.60 3.96 -10.36
C GLN A 87 -2.06 3.89 -9.88
N GLU A 88 -2.94 3.17 -10.57
CA GLU A 88 -4.35 2.95 -10.18
C GLU A 88 -4.47 2.06 -8.94
N GLN A 89 -3.59 1.06 -8.80
CA GLN A 89 -3.48 0.24 -7.58
C GLN A 89 -2.62 0.87 -6.49
N THR A 90 -1.98 2.00 -6.75
CA THR A 90 -1.40 2.84 -5.71
C THR A 90 -2.48 3.83 -5.33
N PRO A 91 -3.34 3.53 -4.35
CA PRO A 91 -4.16 4.57 -3.80
C PRO A 91 -3.22 5.70 -3.36
N VAL A 92 -3.40 6.88 -3.95
CA VAL A 92 -3.19 8.13 -3.19
C VAL A 92 -4.31 8.21 -2.14
N TYR A 93 -4.39 7.19 -1.29
CA TYR A 93 -4.76 7.41 0.09
C TYR A 93 -3.42 7.78 0.71
N THR A 94 -3.05 9.06 0.65
CA THR A 94 -3.49 10.01 1.67
C THR A 94 -3.34 9.33 3.02
N ILE A 95 -2.33 9.76 3.76
CA ILE A 95 -2.13 9.44 5.16
C ILE A 95 -3.36 9.96 5.91
N ILE A 96 -4.48 9.25 5.86
CA ILE A 96 -5.38 9.24 6.99
C ILE A 96 -4.86 8.08 7.81
N GLN A 97 -4.04 8.48 8.78
CA GLN A 97 -3.53 7.77 9.94
C GLN A 97 -3.94 6.30 9.99
N PRO A 98 -2.99 5.34 10.15
CA PRO A 98 -3.33 3.94 10.24
C PRO A 98 -4.49 3.79 11.21
N ALA A 99 -5.56 3.12 10.76
CA ALA A 99 -6.69 2.77 11.60
C ALA A 99 -6.10 2.10 12.84
N THR A 100 -5.99 2.90 13.90
CA THR A 100 -5.50 2.45 15.18
C THR A 100 -6.56 1.46 15.60
N VAL A 101 -6.26 0.18 15.45
CA VAL A 101 -7.03 -0.86 16.12
C VAL A 101 -7.23 -0.35 17.54
N PRO A 102 -8.46 -0.14 18.02
CA PRO A 102 -8.65 0.35 19.37
C PRO A 102 -8.11 -0.74 20.31
N LEU A 103 -6.84 -0.62 20.70
CA LEU A 103 -6.14 -1.42 21.71
C LEU A 103 -6.63 -1.06 23.13
N LYS A 104 -7.80 -0.44 23.21
CA LYS A 104 -8.50 -0.16 24.45
C LYS A 104 -9.93 -0.61 24.25
N ALA A 105 -10.24 -1.75 24.86
CA ALA A 105 -11.58 -2.29 24.91
C ALA A 105 -12.54 -1.17 25.38
N ALA A 106 -13.57 -0.90 24.58
CA ALA A 106 -14.70 -0.04 24.93
C ALA A 106 -15.63 -0.77 25.92
N SER A 107 -15.06 -1.33 26.98
CA SER A 107 -15.75 -2.07 28.03
C SER A 107 -15.65 -1.25 29.31
N PRO A 108 -16.69 -1.26 30.16
CA PRO A 108 -16.99 -0.19 31.10
C PRO A 108 -15.79 0.12 31.98
N LYS A 109 -15.56 1.41 32.25
CA LYS A 109 -14.46 1.90 33.10
C LYS A 109 -14.63 1.33 34.52
N LYS A 110 -14.16 0.10 34.75
CA LYS A 110 -14.18 -0.61 36.04
C LYS A 110 -13.75 0.28 37.22
N PRO A 111 -12.68 1.11 37.10
CA PRO A 111 -12.33 2.01 38.20
C PRO A 111 -13.35 3.15 38.41
N LEU A 112 -13.99 3.66 37.35
CA LEU A 112 -14.97 4.74 37.46
C LEU A 112 -16.25 4.29 38.17
N ILE A 113 -16.74 3.08 37.86
CA ILE A 113 -17.91 2.49 38.55
C ILE A 113 -17.56 2.22 40.02
N LEU A 114 -16.36 1.71 40.31
CA LEU A 114 -15.92 1.46 41.68
C LEU A 114 -15.87 2.77 42.50
N ILE A 115 -15.30 3.83 41.94
CA ILE A 115 -15.24 5.16 42.59
C ILE A 115 -16.66 5.70 42.85
N GLY A 116 -17.58 5.54 41.88
CA GLY A 116 -18.97 5.96 42.04
C GLY A 116 -19.68 5.24 43.20
N PHE A 117 -19.52 3.92 43.32
CA PHE A 117 -20.12 3.15 44.42
C PHE A 117 -19.50 3.47 45.78
N VAL A 118 -18.19 3.70 45.84
CA VAL A 118 -17.53 4.11 47.09
C VAL A 118 -18.03 5.49 47.53
N PHE A 119 -18.14 6.45 46.61
CA PHE A 119 -18.72 7.75 46.92
C PHE A 119 -20.17 7.63 47.41
N LEU A 120 -20.99 6.83 46.74
CA LEU A 120 -22.39 6.65 47.12
C LEU A 120 -22.54 5.95 48.49
N ALA A 121 -21.64 5.02 48.82
CA ALA A 121 -21.62 4.37 50.14
C ALA A 121 -21.21 5.34 51.26
N ILE A 122 -20.22 6.21 51.01
CA ILE A 122 -19.80 7.21 52.00
C ILE A 122 -20.88 8.27 52.18
N PHE A 123 -21.39 8.87 51.11
CA PHE A 123 -22.45 9.88 51.18
C PHE A 123 -23.77 9.30 51.69
N GLY A 124 -24.12 8.08 51.28
CA GLY A 124 -25.29 7.37 51.79
C GLY A 124 -25.13 7.01 53.27
N GLY A 125 -23.94 6.59 53.70
CA GLY A 125 -23.64 6.31 55.10
C GLY A 125 -23.71 7.55 55.98
N VAL A 126 -23.05 8.64 55.57
CA VAL A 126 -23.09 9.94 56.27
C VAL A 126 -24.50 10.52 56.25
N GLY A 127 -25.19 10.48 55.11
CA GLY A 127 -26.58 10.94 54.99
C GLY A 127 -27.54 10.12 55.85
N TYR A 128 -27.38 8.81 55.90
CA TYR A 128 -28.15 7.94 56.79
C TYR A 128 -27.83 8.22 58.27
N LEU A 129 -26.57 8.44 58.62
CA LEU A 129 -26.17 8.81 59.98
C LEU A 129 -26.76 10.16 60.38
N PHE A 130 -26.71 11.17 59.49
CA PHE A 130 -27.32 12.48 59.73
C PHE A 130 -28.84 12.42 59.82
N ILE A 131 -29.52 11.64 58.97
CA ILE A 131 -30.98 11.45 59.06
C ILE A 131 -31.34 10.71 60.34
N LYS A 132 -30.54 9.70 60.72
CA LYS A 132 -30.71 8.96 61.96
C LYS A 132 -30.45 9.84 63.19
N ASP A 133 -29.43 10.68 63.17
CA ASP A 133 -29.13 11.64 64.24
C ASP A 133 -30.16 12.79 64.30
N LEU A 134 -30.76 13.17 63.17
CA LEU A 134 -31.87 14.12 63.16
C LEU A 134 -33.18 13.51 63.70
N PHE A 135 -33.40 12.20 63.50
CA PHE A 135 -34.55 11.45 64.02
C PHE A 135 -34.34 10.83 65.41
N LYS A 136 -33.13 10.90 65.95
CA LYS A 136 -32.80 10.37 67.28
C LYS A 136 -32.32 11.54 68.14
N PRO A 137 -33.18 12.10 69.03
CA PRO A 137 -32.71 13.12 69.96
C PRO A 137 -31.60 12.54 70.84
N GLN A 138 -30.62 13.39 71.14
CA GLN A 138 -29.38 13.14 71.87
C GLN A 138 -29.50 12.12 73.02
N GLU A 139 -28.54 11.21 73.10
CA GLU A 139 -28.04 10.75 74.39
C GLU A 139 -26.52 11.00 74.40
N GLU A 140 -26.14 12.03 75.16
CA GLU A 140 -24.79 12.22 75.67
C GLU A 140 -24.39 10.98 76.50
N THR A 141 -23.14 10.57 76.39
CA THR A 141 -22.41 9.99 77.53
C THR A 141 -20.95 10.39 77.37
N GLU A 142 -20.71 11.63 77.80
CA GLU A 142 -19.72 12.00 78.81
C GLU A 142 -18.50 11.08 78.99
N VAL A 143 -17.38 11.64 78.56
CA VAL A 143 -15.97 11.56 78.96
C VAL A 143 -15.51 10.61 80.10
N LEU A 144 -14.41 9.92 79.77
CA LEU A 144 -13.11 9.73 80.46
C LEU A 144 -13.02 9.42 81.98
N ASP A 145 -12.16 8.43 82.20
CA ASP A 145 -11.11 8.30 83.23
C ASP A 145 -11.42 7.80 84.66
N ILE A 146 -10.88 6.60 84.92
CA ILE A 146 -9.96 6.21 86.01
C ILE A 146 -10.26 6.78 87.42
N GLU A 147 -10.73 5.92 88.33
CA GLU A 147 -9.96 5.34 89.47
C GLU A 147 -10.75 4.20 90.12
#